data_AF-D8TIS1-F1
#
_entry.id   AF-D8TIS1-F1
#
_cell.length_a   1.000
_cell.length_b   1.000
_cell.length_c   1.000
_cell.angle_alpha   90.00
_cell.angle_beta   90.00
_cell.angle_gamma   90.00
#
_symmetry.space_group_name_H-M   'P 1'
#
loop_
_entity.id
_entity.type
_entity.pdbx_description
1 polymer ?
#
loop_
_entity_poly.entity_id
_entity_poly.type
_entity_poly.pdbx_seq_one_letter_code
_entity_poly.pdbx_strand_id
1 'polypeptide(L)'
;MELTDVRYPVYEPTSDCVLFVKGQAVCSLDSNNVVDLVAGNMLARGFLDPWDPYTEQETDCSGDGYRGEARFSTITALAPDGKGSVYIAEAERIRKVDLLSGQVTTLPGSAPPTGYTWTGLSHDDDADVLFAAMASAICRIDLITLTTTAASAHVSDANGEECTTPMSTAAGELKAKVNLVAGDWQATGNTDGPGTIARFTHIIAILAGVHQQLYILDHDKFRIMSASGYVNTALTGLPTDQCSIAALPSGELAMGVKGSSYSLLRIVRGPQLGPSSPTSGGIKASHSMPRQRPSAALSKLHQTLLLCVAGADVNPATVNIHTRDGTVFVAHRSALVSHSQYFEKLLVPGGGFTDSGAEDVKLPDADPAAFQWLLAYMYTGELYMPDELLRTAVLLADRLLMPQDCVGQLQKWLLAVVTPQSVLSDLLWAEQHGMTSLVPQLKLWLVRQRKSVVLGEEDLLGEEDLQQLIVCCPCLVADLIRMP
;
A
#
# COMPACT_ATOMS: atom_id res chain seq x y z
N MET A 1 -4.49 -10.13 -30.04
CA MET A 1 -5.85 -9.57 -29.88
C MET A 1 -5.76 -8.06 -30.02
N GLU A 2 -6.55 -7.42 -30.88
CA GLU A 2 -6.53 -5.96 -30.96
C GLU A 2 -7.17 -5.34 -29.69
N LEU A 3 -6.47 -4.36 -29.08
CA LEU A 3 -6.90 -3.61 -27.89
C LEU A 3 -7.85 -2.46 -28.27
N THR A 4 -8.90 -2.78 -29.02
CA THR A 4 -9.98 -1.84 -29.36
C THR A 4 -11.09 -1.92 -28.32
N ASP A 5 -11.68 -0.76 -27.98
CA ASP A 5 -12.83 -0.65 -27.06
C ASP A 5 -12.56 -1.19 -25.63
N VAL A 6 -11.32 -1.01 -25.16
CA VAL A 6 -10.94 -1.36 -23.78
C VAL A 6 -11.24 -0.21 -22.83
N ARG A 7 -11.63 -0.54 -21.59
CA ARG A 7 -12.04 0.41 -20.56
C ARG A 7 -11.41 0.08 -19.21
N TYR A 8 -11.32 1.07 -18.34
CA TYR A 8 -10.92 0.94 -16.94
C TYR A 8 -9.60 0.19 -16.71
N PRO A 9 -8.49 0.58 -17.39
CA PRO A 9 -7.20 -0.06 -17.16
C PRO A 9 -6.71 0.22 -15.73
N VAL A 10 -6.27 -0.82 -15.02
CA VAL A 10 -5.67 -0.74 -13.68
C VAL A 10 -4.47 -1.66 -13.61
N TYR A 11 -3.42 -1.27 -12.88
CA TYR A 11 -2.23 -2.10 -12.70
C TYR A 11 -2.37 -2.94 -11.44
N GLU A 12 -2.12 -4.25 -11.53
CA GLU A 12 -2.12 -5.15 -10.38
C GLU A 12 -0.68 -5.64 -10.10
N PRO A 13 -0.09 -5.26 -8.95
CA PRO A 13 1.34 -5.47 -8.71
C PRO A 13 1.73 -6.93 -8.43
N THR A 14 0.83 -7.78 -7.94
CA THR A 14 1.13 -9.17 -7.59
C THR A 14 1.34 -10.03 -8.84
N SER A 15 0.49 -9.82 -9.85
CA SER A 15 0.51 -10.50 -11.14
C SER A 15 1.34 -9.76 -12.19
N ASP A 16 1.81 -8.54 -11.91
CA ASP A 16 2.57 -7.70 -12.85
C ASP A 16 1.82 -7.52 -14.18
N CYS A 17 0.51 -7.32 -14.08
CA CYS A 17 -0.40 -7.22 -15.22
C CYS A 17 -1.18 -5.92 -15.19
N VAL A 18 -1.49 -5.40 -16.39
CA VAL A 18 -2.54 -4.39 -16.55
C VAL A 18 -3.86 -5.12 -16.74
N LEU A 19 -4.76 -4.99 -15.78
CA LEU A 19 -6.14 -5.47 -15.89
C LEU A 19 -6.97 -4.42 -16.62
N PHE A 20 -7.88 -4.85 -17.47
CA PHE A 20 -8.78 -3.96 -18.20
C PHE A 20 -10.08 -4.68 -18.57
N VAL A 21 -11.10 -3.90 -18.89
CA VAL A 21 -12.39 -4.40 -19.35
C VAL A 21 -12.46 -4.39 -20.86
N LYS A 22 -12.93 -5.49 -21.46
CA LYS A 22 -13.34 -5.54 -22.87
C LYS A 22 -14.71 -6.22 -22.97
N GLY A 23 -15.71 -5.52 -23.49
CA GLY A 23 -17.10 -5.98 -23.44
C GLY A 23 -17.56 -6.14 -21.98
N GLN A 24 -17.97 -7.35 -21.62
CA GLN A 24 -18.34 -7.77 -20.26
C GLN A 24 -17.31 -8.75 -19.66
N ALA A 25 -16.03 -8.67 -20.09
CA ALA A 25 -14.95 -9.47 -19.54
C ALA A 25 -13.86 -8.59 -18.93
N VAL A 26 -13.23 -9.12 -17.88
CA VAL A 26 -11.96 -8.62 -17.35
C VAL A 26 -10.84 -9.43 -18.00
N CYS A 27 -9.88 -8.73 -18.57
CA CYS A 27 -8.71 -9.28 -19.22
C CYS A 27 -7.44 -8.77 -18.52
N SER A 28 -6.36 -9.52 -18.61
CA SER A 28 -5.01 -9.09 -18.23
C SER A 28 -4.17 -8.85 -19.47
N LEU A 29 -3.24 -7.91 -19.38
CA LEU A 29 -2.12 -7.72 -20.31
C LEU A 29 -0.83 -7.88 -19.52
N ASP A 30 -0.06 -8.91 -19.85
CA ASP A 30 1.23 -9.19 -19.19
C ASP A 30 2.40 -8.43 -19.83
N SER A 31 3.58 -8.56 -19.22
CA SER A 31 4.83 -7.95 -19.72
C SER A 31 5.33 -8.52 -21.06
N ASN A 32 4.82 -9.67 -21.50
CA ASN A 32 5.08 -10.25 -22.81
C ASN A 32 4.10 -9.77 -23.89
N ASN A 33 3.22 -8.83 -23.56
CA ASN A 33 2.11 -8.35 -24.39
C ASN A 33 1.09 -9.44 -24.74
N VAL A 34 0.96 -10.45 -23.88
CA VAL A 34 -0.06 -11.48 -23.97
C VAL A 34 -1.31 -10.98 -23.26
N VAL A 35 -2.45 -11.16 -23.93
CA VAL A 35 -3.77 -10.83 -23.38
C VAL A 35 -4.48 -12.11 -23.02
N ASP A 36 -4.83 -12.25 -21.74
CA ASP A 36 -5.57 -13.40 -21.22
C ASP A 36 -6.91 -13.01 -20.61
N LEU A 37 -7.87 -13.94 -20.68
CA LEU A 37 -9.15 -13.80 -19.99
C LEU A 37 -8.96 -14.07 -18.49
N VAL A 38 -9.26 -13.07 -17.67
CA VAL A 38 -9.29 -13.23 -16.21
C VAL A 38 -10.65 -13.77 -15.79
N ALA A 39 -11.73 -13.09 -16.18
CA ALA A 39 -13.10 -13.51 -15.87
C ALA A 39 -14.13 -12.90 -16.81
N GLY A 40 -15.33 -13.49 -16.88
CA GLY A 40 -16.43 -12.99 -17.68
C GLY A 40 -16.41 -13.48 -19.13
N ASN A 41 -17.28 -12.91 -19.96
CA ASN A 41 -17.40 -13.31 -21.37
C ASN A 41 -17.15 -12.12 -22.31
N MET A 42 -16.23 -12.30 -23.26
CA MET A 42 -15.91 -11.29 -24.27
C MET A 42 -17.02 -11.12 -25.33
N LEU A 43 -17.94 -12.08 -25.46
CA LEU A 43 -18.91 -12.18 -26.56
C LEU A 43 -20.28 -11.53 -26.32
N ALA A 44 -20.52 -10.89 -25.17
CA ALA A 44 -21.85 -10.36 -24.82
C ALA A 44 -22.31 -9.11 -25.60
N ARG A 45 -21.65 -8.77 -26.71
CA ARG A 45 -22.22 -7.96 -27.80
C ARG A 45 -21.90 -8.59 -29.15
N GLY A 46 -22.29 -9.84 -29.34
CA GLY A 46 -22.61 -10.33 -30.67
C GLY A 46 -23.85 -9.61 -31.18
N PHE A 47 -23.75 -9.01 -32.37
CA PHE A 47 -24.92 -8.76 -33.21
C PHE A 47 -25.78 -10.03 -33.18
N LEU A 48 -26.94 -9.99 -32.52
CA LEU A 48 -27.98 -10.98 -32.75
C LEU A 48 -28.33 -10.85 -34.24
N ASP A 49 -28.10 -11.91 -35.01
CA ASP A 49 -28.57 -11.98 -36.38
C ASP A 49 -30.11 -11.93 -36.31
N PRO A 50 -30.80 -10.90 -36.85
CA PRO A 50 -32.24 -10.70 -36.60
C PRO A 50 -33.15 -11.82 -37.16
N TRP A 51 -32.57 -12.84 -37.80
CA TRP A 51 -33.27 -13.88 -38.56
C TRP A 51 -32.94 -15.32 -38.15
N ASP A 52 -32.19 -15.55 -37.06
CA ASP A 52 -32.00 -16.91 -36.52
C ASP A 52 -32.97 -17.20 -35.36
N PRO A 53 -34.06 -17.96 -35.59
CA PRO A 53 -35.03 -18.32 -34.56
C PRO A 53 -34.52 -19.37 -33.56
N TYR A 54 -33.28 -19.87 -33.70
CA TYR A 54 -32.67 -20.89 -32.82
C TYR A 54 -31.50 -20.37 -31.97
N THR A 55 -31.12 -19.09 -32.07
CA THR A 55 -30.25 -18.49 -31.05
C THR A 55 -31.04 -18.41 -29.75
N GLU A 56 -30.79 -19.34 -28.84
CA GLU A 56 -31.23 -19.22 -27.46
C GLU A 56 -30.80 -17.85 -26.97
N GLN A 57 -31.79 -17.02 -26.66
CA GLN A 57 -31.61 -15.75 -26.01
C GLN A 57 -31.03 -16.08 -24.63
N GLU A 58 -29.70 -16.26 -24.54
CA GLU A 58 -28.98 -16.44 -23.28
C GLU A 58 -29.44 -15.28 -22.41
N THR A 59 -30.31 -15.59 -21.46
CA THR A 59 -30.75 -14.63 -20.46
C THR A 59 -29.48 -14.12 -19.81
N ASP A 60 -29.23 -12.81 -19.94
CA ASP A 60 -28.08 -12.07 -19.45
C ASP A 60 -28.09 -12.01 -17.91
N CYS A 61 -28.08 -13.18 -17.27
CA CYS A 61 -28.12 -13.32 -15.83
C CYS A 61 -26.68 -13.22 -15.30
N SER A 62 -26.36 -12.08 -14.68
CA SER A 62 -25.07 -11.92 -14.00
C SER A 62 -24.92 -12.99 -12.91
N GLY A 63 -23.78 -13.65 -12.84
CA GLY A 63 -23.57 -14.83 -12.00
C GLY A 63 -22.13 -14.99 -11.57
N ASP A 64 -21.95 -15.47 -10.34
CA ASP A 64 -20.65 -15.93 -9.83
C ASP A 64 -20.21 -17.17 -10.62
N GLY A 65 -18.91 -17.47 -10.62
CA GLY A 65 -18.40 -18.60 -11.38
C GLY A 65 -16.90 -18.57 -11.55
N TYR A 66 -16.38 -19.59 -12.21
CA TYR A 66 -14.97 -19.74 -12.49
C TYR A 66 -14.60 -19.11 -13.84
N ARG A 67 -13.71 -18.11 -13.85
CA ARG A 67 -13.20 -17.43 -15.07
C ARG A 67 -14.32 -17.07 -16.06
N GLY A 68 -14.37 -17.77 -17.20
CA GLY A 68 -15.31 -17.53 -18.29
C GLY A 68 -16.74 -17.99 -18.01
N GLU A 69 -16.99 -18.68 -16.91
CA GLU A 69 -18.35 -19.05 -16.46
C GLU A 69 -19.03 -17.88 -15.74
N ALA A 70 -18.26 -16.97 -15.14
CA ALA A 70 -18.81 -15.78 -14.53
C ALA A 70 -19.49 -14.91 -15.60
N ARG A 71 -20.55 -14.21 -15.20
CA ARG A 71 -21.29 -13.27 -16.06
C ARG A 71 -21.36 -11.93 -15.35
N PHE A 72 -20.81 -10.90 -15.98
CA PHE A 72 -20.89 -9.52 -15.53
C PHE A 72 -21.93 -8.78 -16.36
N SER A 73 -22.70 -7.91 -15.73
CA SER A 73 -23.59 -6.98 -16.42
C SER A 73 -22.78 -5.80 -16.99
N THR A 74 -23.04 -4.57 -16.54
CA THR A 74 -22.22 -3.41 -16.91
C THR A 74 -21.14 -3.17 -15.86
N ILE A 75 -19.90 -3.49 -16.20
CA ILE A 75 -18.73 -3.14 -15.38
C ILE A 75 -18.49 -1.64 -15.48
N THR A 76 -18.39 -0.96 -14.34
CA THR A 76 -18.17 0.50 -14.25
C THR A 76 -16.81 0.86 -13.68
N ALA A 77 -16.17 -0.01 -12.91
CA ALA A 77 -14.82 0.21 -12.38
C ALA A 77 -14.13 -1.09 -11.95
N LEU A 78 -12.80 -1.04 -11.87
CA LEU A 78 -11.93 -2.07 -11.33
C LEU A 78 -11.09 -1.47 -10.19
N ALA A 79 -10.79 -2.25 -9.16
CA ALA A 79 -9.85 -1.89 -8.10
C ALA A 79 -9.05 -3.13 -7.66
N PRO A 80 -7.78 -3.25 -8.06
CA PRO A 80 -6.89 -4.30 -7.55
C PRO A 80 -6.65 -4.10 -6.05
N ASP A 81 -6.47 -5.18 -5.29
CA ASP A 81 -6.20 -5.12 -3.84
C ASP A 81 -4.71 -5.22 -3.46
N GLY A 82 -3.84 -5.29 -4.47
CA GLY A 82 -2.40 -5.45 -4.32
C GLY A 82 -1.97 -6.79 -3.70
N LYS A 83 -2.91 -7.72 -3.49
CA LYS A 83 -2.73 -9.03 -2.82
C LYS A 83 -3.16 -10.19 -3.72
N GLY A 84 -3.31 -9.94 -5.03
CA GLY A 84 -3.70 -10.94 -6.02
C GLY A 84 -5.21 -11.09 -6.19
N SER A 85 -6.01 -10.12 -5.78
CA SER A 85 -7.42 -10.03 -6.17
C SER A 85 -7.76 -8.70 -6.84
N VAL A 86 -8.88 -8.68 -7.54
CA VAL A 86 -9.46 -7.46 -8.08
C VAL A 86 -10.94 -7.36 -7.72
N TYR A 87 -11.35 -6.19 -7.26
CA TYR A 87 -12.74 -5.82 -7.07
C TYR A 87 -13.31 -5.22 -8.34
N ILE A 88 -14.54 -5.60 -8.67
CA ILE A 88 -15.26 -5.17 -9.87
C ILE A 88 -16.56 -4.52 -9.42
N ALA A 89 -16.77 -3.27 -9.81
CA ALA A 89 -18.07 -2.63 -9.65
C ALA A 89 -18.93 -2.95 -10.87
N GLU A 90 -20.12 -3.46 -10.58
CA GLU A 90 -21.26 -3.37 -11.48
C GLU A 90 -22.23 -2.29 -10.97
N ALA A 91 -23.27 -2.00 -11.74
CA ALA A 91 -24.25 -0.97 -11.40
C ALA A 91 -24.77 -1.08 -9.94
N GLU A 92 -25.11 -2.29 -9.49
CA GLU A 92 -25.80 -2.52 -8.20
C GLU A 92 -25.09 -3.50 -7.26
N ARG A 93 -23.84 -3.89 -7.54
CA ARG A 93 -23.08 -4.82 -6.69
C ARG A 93 -21.59 -4.67 -6.91
N ILE A 94 -20.81 -5.19 -5.98
CA ILE A 94 -19.37 -5.35 -6.11
C ILE A 94 -19.06 -6.85 -6.12
N ARG A 95 -18.21 -7.27 -7.04
CA ARG A 95 -17.66 -8.62 -7.11
C ARG A 95 -16.18 -8.61 -6.77
N LYS A 96 -15.67 -9.72 -6.26
CA LYS A 96 -14.25 -9.99 -6.08
C LYS A 96 -13.84 -11.10 -7.04
N VAL A 97 -12.69 -10.95 -7.66
CA VAL A 97 -12.04 -12.00 -8.44
C VAL A 97 -10.70 -12.28 -7.80
N ASP A 98 -10.48 -13.53 -7.39
CA ASP A 98 -9.17 -14.02 -7.00
C ASP A 98 -8.39 -14.34 -8.28
N LEU A 99 -7.27 -13.65 -8.52
CA LEU A 99 -6.56 -13.73 -9.80
C LEU A 99 -5.79 -15.04 -9.97
N LEU A 100 -5.44 -15.70 -8.87
CA LEU A 100 -4.72 -16.97 -8.88
C LEU A 100 -5.64 -18.13 -9.29
N SER A 101 -6.78 -18.25 -8.62
CA SER A 101 -7.78 -19.26 -8.91
C SER A 101 -8.60 -18.90 -10.14
N GLY A 102 -8.97 -17.63 -10.30
CA GLY A 102 -9.96 -17.16 -11.28
C GLY A 102 -11.41 -17.25 -10.76
N GLN A 103 -11.61 -17.49 -9.46
CA GLN A 103 -12.93 -17.55 -8.85
C GLN A 103 -13.52 -16.14 -8.74
N VAL A 104 -14.76 -15.97 -9.23
CA VAL A 104 -15.56 -14.77 -9.05
C VAL A 104 -16.58 -14.99 -7.94
N THR A 105 -16.67 -14.06 -7.00
CA THR A 105 -17.67 -14.04 -5.93
C THR A 105 -18.34 -12.67 -5.82
N THR A 106 -19.64 -12.66 -5.56
CA THR A 106 -20.37 -11.43 -5.21
C THR A 106 -20.10 -11.07 -3.75
N LEU A 107 -19.89 -9.79 -3.45
CA LEU A 107 -19.85 -9.30 -2.07
C LEU A 107 -21.29 -8.98 -1.59
N PRO A 108 -21.92 -9.81 -0.73
CA PRO A 108 -23.27 -9.56 -0.24
C PRO A 108 -23.36 -8.22 0.48
N GLY A 109 -24.41 -7.43 0.25
CA GLY A 109 -24.59 -6.12 0.93
C GLY A 109 -23.75 -4.97 0.36
N SER A 110 -23.03 -5.19 -0.74
CA SER A 110 -22.25 -4.15 -1.45
C SER A 110 -23.07 -3.27 -2.39
N ALA A 111 -24.39 -3.45 -2.46
CA ALA A 111 -25.26 -2.66 -3.31
C ALA A 111 -25.27 -1.18 -2.86
N PRO A 112 -25.24 -0.22 -3.81
CA PRO A 112 -25.44 1.18 -3.49
C PRO A 112 -26.88 1.44 -3.01
N PRO A 113 -27.17 2.63 -2.43
CA PRO A 113 -28.55 3.04 -2.14
C PRO A 113 -29.45 2.93 -3.38
N THR A 114 -30.73 2.62 -3.18
CA THR A 114 -31.70 2.39 -4.26
C THR A 114 -31.75 3.58 -5.23
N GLY A 115 -31.62 3.29 -6.53
CA GLY A 115 -31.66 4.30 -7.60
C GLY A 115 -30.31 4.96 -7.91
N TYR A 116 -29.23 4.51 -7.28
CA TYR A 116 -27.86 4.98 -7.54
C TYR A 116 -26.99 3.82 -8.03
N THR A 117 -25.89 4.16 -8.71
CA THR A 117 -24.95 3.17 -9.25
C THR A 117 -23.51 3.52 -8.87
N TRP A 118 -22.68 2.50 -8.72
CA TRP A 118 -21.23 2.70 -8.57
C TRP A 118 -20.62 3.24 -9.87
N THR A 119 -19.83 4.31 -9.76
CA THR A 119 -19.13 4.97 -10.87
C THR A 119 -17.61 4.83 -10.78
N GLY A 120 -17.07 4.48 -9.61
CA GLY A 120 -15.64 4.31 -9.38
C GLY A 120 -15.35 3.38 -8.22
N LEU A 121 -14.22 2.68 -8.27
CA LEU A 121 -13.65 1.91 -7.16
C LEU A 121 -12.20 2.32 -6.98
N SER A 122 -11.72 2.27 -5.74
CA SER A 122 -10.30 2.27 -5.43
C SER A 122 -10.05 1.50 -4.14
N HIS A 123 -8.97 0.73 -4.10
CA HIS A 123 -8.51 0.06 -2.89
C HIS A 123 -7.30 0.81 -2.34
N ASP A 124 -7.29 1.02 -1.02
CA ASP A 124 -6.11 1.45 -0.28
C ASP A 124 -5.43 0.20 0.27
N ASP A 125 -4.36 -0.21 -0.41
CA ASP A 125 -3.60 -1.43 -0.12
C ASP A 125 -2.95 -1.41 1.28
N ASP A 126 -2.51 -0.24 1.74
CA ASP A 126 -1.87 -0.04 3.05
C ASP A 126 -2.89 -0.13 4.19
N ALA A 127 -4.06 0.48 4.01
CA ALA A 127 -5.13 0.46 5.01
C ALA A 127 -6.04 -0.79 4.90
N ASP A 128 -5.94 -1.55 3.81
CA ASP A 128 -6.83 -2.64 3.43
C ASP A 128 -8.30 -2.17 3.34
N VAL A 129 -8.52 -1.02 2.70
CA VAL A 129 -9.83 -0.37 2.62
C VAL A 129 -10.30 -0.23 1.17
N LEU A 130 -11.48 -0.77 0.87
CA LEU A 130 -12.15 -0.55 -0.40
C LEU A 130 -13.06 0.69 -0.35
N PHE A 131 -12.82 1.63 -1.26
CA PHE A 131 -13.68 2.78 -1.51
C PHE A 131 -14.49 2.59 -2.79
N ALA A 132 -15.75 3.01 -2.75
CA ALA A 132 -16.66 3.02 -3.88
C ALA A 132 -17.31 4.40 -4.03
N ALA A 133 -17.28 4.94 -5.24
CA ALA A 133 -17.86 6.24 -5.56
C ALA A 133 -19.20 6.09 -6.30
N MET A 134 -20.11 6.99 -5.99
CA MET A 134 -21.26 7.37 -6.81
C MET A 134 -20.99 8.75 -7.41
N ALA A 135 -21.91 9.27 -8.23
CA ALA A 135 -21.76 10.58 -8.87
C ALA A 135 -21.51 11.76 -7.89
N SER A 136 -21.99 11.70 -6.65
CA SER A 136 -21.82 12.81 -5.68
C SER A 136 -21.47 12.38 -4.25
N ALA A 137 -21.07 11.11 -4.06
CA ALA A 137 -20.75 10.57 -2.75
C ALA A 137 -19.70 9.45 -2.84
N ILE A 138 -18.94 9.29 -1.76
CA ILE A 138 -17.91 8.26 -1.61
C ILE A 138 -18.24 7.43 -0.37
N CYS A 139 -18.26 6.11 -0.55
CA CYS A 139 -18.51 5.14 0.50
C CYS A 139 -17.28 4.29 0.75
N ARG A 140 -17.08 3.92 2.02
CA ARG A 140 -16.19 2.84 2.46
C ARG A 140 -16.97 1.54 2.52
N ILE A 141 -16.41 0.47 1.96
CA ILE A 141 -17.01 -0.87 1.94
C ILE A 141 -16.33 -1.72 3.01
N ASP A 142 -17.00 -1.90 4.16
CA ASP A 142 -16.47 -2.70 5.26
C ASP A 142 -16.86 -4.16 5.06
N LEU A 143 -15.88 -5.06 4.99
CA LEU A 143 -16.12 -6.50 4.98
C LEU A 143 -16.38 -6.97 6.42
N ILE A 144 -17.61 -7.41 6.71
CA ILE A 144 -18.00 -7.94 8.02
C ILE A 144 -18.11 -9.45 7.92
N THR A 145 -17.32 -10.19 8.70
CA THR A 145 -17.49 -11.63 8.85
C THR A 145 -18.69 -11.90 9.76
N LEU A 146 -19.81 -12.38 9.22
CA LEU A 146 -20.93 -12.82 10.05
C LEU A 146 -20.64 -14.23 10.58
N THR A 147 -20.28 -14.34 11.86
CA THR A 147 -20.30 -15.63 12.55
C THR A 147 -21.75 -15.92 12.95
N THR A 148 -22.47 -16.69 12.14
CA THR A 148 -23.75 -17.27 12.57
C THR A 148 -23.47 -18.39 13.57
N THR A 149 -23.66 -18.11 14.86
CA THR A 149 -23.67 -19.15 15.89
C THR A 149 -24.94 -19.99 15.68
N ALA A 150 -24.76 -21.23 15.23
CA ALA A 150 -25.82 -22.22 15.21
C ALA A 150 -26.25 -22.54 16.64
N ALA A 151 -27.29 -21.88 17.15
CA ALA A 151 -27.93 -22.31 18.39
C ALA A 151 -28.77 -23.55 18.10
N SER A 152 -28.38 -24.70 18.64
CA SER A 152 -29.21 -25.91 18.67
C SER A 152 -30.47 -25.61 19.50
N ALA A 153 -31.64 -25.68 18.89
CA ALA A 153 -32.90 -25.80 19.61
C ALA A 153 -33.31 -27.27 19.61
N HIS A 154 -33.21 -27.92 20.77
CA HIS A 154 -33.84 -29.23 20.98
C HIS A 154 -35.36 -29.01 21.06
N VAL A 155 -36.09 -29.50 20.05
CA VAL A 155 -37.55 -29.66 20.15
C VAL A 155 -37.82 -31.13 20.45
N SER A 156 -38.12 -31.42 21.70
CA SER A 156 -38.65 -32.73 22.12
C SER A 156 -40.17 -32.71 21.99
N ASP A 157 -40.74 -33.54 21.12
CA ASP A 157 -42.16 -33.86 21.20
C ASP A 157 -42.42 -34.90 22.31
N ALA A 158 -43.68 -35.03 22.71
CA ALA A 158 -44.09 -35.77 23.90
C ALA A 158 -43.98 -37.31 23.79
N ASN A 159 -43.40 -37.84 22.71
CA ASN A 159 -43.34 -39.29 22.47
C ASN A 159 -41.93 -39.88 22.42
N GLY A 160 -40.88 -39.10 22.66
CA GLY A 160 -39.54 -39.63 22.92
C GLY A 160 -38.83 -40.24 21.71
N GLU A 161 -39.21 -39.88 20.48
CA GLU A 161 -38.42 -40.18 19.29
C GLU A 161 -37.51 -38.99 18.93
N GLU A 162 -36.20 -39.21 18.97
CA GLU A 162 -35.18 -38.19 18.74
C GLU A 162 -34.97 -37.99 17.23
N CYS A 163 -35.62 -36.98 16.64
CA CYS A 163 -35.46 -36.65 15.22
C CYS A 163 -34.33 -35.62 15.03
N THR A 164 -33.17 -36.08 14.54
CA THR A 164 -32.08 -35.21 14.13
C THR A 164 -32.30 -34.75 12.68
N THR A 165 -32.51 -33.46 12.46
CA THR A 165 -32.42 -32.88 11.11
C THR A 165 -30.95 -32.57 10.80
N PRO A 166 -30.46 -32.82 9.58
CA PRO A 166 -29.06 -32.54 9.24
C PRO A 166 -28.84 -31.03 9.22
N MET A 167 -27.96 -30.56 10.11
CA MET A 167 -27.58 -29.17 10.25
C MET A 167 -26.65 -28.78 9.10
N SER A 168 -27.07 -27.84 8.26
CA SER A 168 -26.21 -27.23 7.24
C SER A 168 -25.08 -26.48 7.95
N THR A 169 -23.83 -26.84 7.66
CA THR A 169 -22.63 -26.09 8.05
C THR A 169 -22.75 -24.67 7.48
N ALA A 170 -23.06 -23.69 8.32
CA ALA A 170 -23.08 -22.29 7.92
C ALA A 170 -21.62 -21.81 7.76
N ALA A 171 -21.13 -21.73 6.52
CA ALA A 171 -19.98 -20.90 6.21
C ALA A 171 -20.35 -19.47 6.62
N GLY A 172 -19.52 -18.80 7.43
CA GLY A 172 -19.77 -17.42 7.83
C GLY A 172 -19.88 -16.55 6.57
N GLU A 173 -21.07 -16.00 6.33
CA GLU A 173 -21.31 -15.16 5.16
C GLU A 173 -20.60 -13.81 5.41
N LEU A 174 -19.54 -13.54 4.66
CA LEU A 174 -18.92 -12.22 4.65
C LEU A 174 -19.92 -11.25 4.02
N LYS A 175 -20.42 -10.29 4.79
CA LYS A 175 -21.33 -9.26 4.30
C LYS A 175 -20.62 -7.91 4.29
N ALA A 176 -20.66 -7.24 3.15
CA ALA A 176 -20.24 -5.87 3.02
C ALA A 176 -21.23 -4.92 3.70
N LYS A 177 -20.72 -3.89 4.37
CA LYS A 177 -21.46 -2.73 4.84
C LYS A 177 -20.97 -1.50 4.12
N VAL A 178 -21.89 -0.83 3.43
CA VAL A 178 -21.64 0.44 2.75
C VAL A 178 -21.76 1.58 3.76
N ASN A 179 -20.68 2.33 3.99
CA ASN A 179 -20.67 3.48 4.90
C ASN A 179 -20.32 4.76 4.12
N LEU A 180 -21.19 5.77 4.17
CA LEU A 180 -20.90 7.08 3.60
C LEU A 180 -19.74 7.73 4.34
N VAL A 181 -18.67 8.09 3.62
CA VAL A 181 -17.51 8.77 4.20
C VAL A 181 -17.32 10.19 3.70
N ALA A 182 -17.75 10.50 2.48
CA ALA A 182 -17.72 11.86 1.96
C ALA A 182 -18.85 12.15 0.98
N GLY A 183 -19.28 13.42 0.92
CA GLY A 183 -20.32 13.85 0.00
C GLY A 183 -21.73 13.49 0.45
N ASP A 184 -22.65 13.54 -0.51
CA ASP A 184 -24.07 13.28 -0.33
C ASP A 184 -24.66 12.79 -1.65
N TRP A 185 -25.18 11.56 -1.68
CA TRP A 185 -25.76 10.99 -2.90
C TRP A 185 -27.08 11.68 -3.31
N GLN A 186 -27.72 12.43 -2.40
CA GLN A 186 -28.96 13.16 -2.70
C GLN A 186 -28.73 14.63 -3.09
N ALA A 187 -27.51 15.14 -2.87
CA ALA A 187 -27.20 16.55 -3.11
C ALA A 187 -25.83 16.74 -3.76
N THR A 188 -25.84 17.17 -5.03
CA THR A 188 -24.64 17.66 -5.70
C THR A 188 -24.25 19.03 -5.16
N GLY A 189 -22.98 19.38 -5.26
CA GLY A 189 -22.49 20.72 -4.95
C GLY A 189 -20.98 20.80 -5.15
N ASN A 190 -20.33 21.78 -4.56
CA ASN A 190 -18.88 21.91 -4.77
C ASN A 190 -18.08 22.38 -3.55
N THR A 191 -18.68 22.32 -2.37
CA THR A 191 -18.13 22.80 -1.11
C THR A 191 -17.08 21.84 -0.56
N ASP A 192 -15.92 22.37 -0.18
CA ASP A 192 -14.91 21.64 0.60
C ASP A 192 -15.35 21.50 2.06
N GLY A 193 -14.80 20.54 2.78
CA GLY A 193 -15.15 20.32 4.18
C GLY A 193 -14.98 18.89 4.66
N PRO A 194 -15.31 18.62 5.93
CA PRO A 194 -15.16 17.30 6.52
C PRO A 194 -16.25 16.33 6.02
N GLY A 195 -15.83 15.18 5.49
CA GLY A 195 -16.64 14.02 5.16
C GLY A 195 -17.95 14.35 4.45
N THR A 196 -19.06 14.05 5.11
CA THR A 196 -20.43 14.21 4.57
C THR A 196 -20.91 15.66 4.50
N ILE A 197 -20.11 16.63 4.97
CA ILE A 197 -20.37 18.07 4.78
C ILE A 197 -19.81 18.55 3.44
N ALA A 198 -18.74 17.91 2.92
CA ALA A 198 -18.26 18.20 1.58
C ALA A 198 -19.33 17.89 0.53
N ARG A 199 -19.25 18.54 -0.63
CA ARG A 199 -20.18 18.32 -1.75
C ARG A 199 -19.42 18.19 -3.06
N PHE A 200 -19.82 17.20 -3.85
CA PHE A 200 -19.23 16.89 -5.14
C PHE A 200 -20.20 17.20 -6.27
N THR A 201 -19.67 17.68 -7.39
CA THR A 201 -20.42 18.08 -8.58
C THR A 201 -20.71 16.86 -9.43
N HIS A 202 -19.66 16.12 -9.78
CA HIS A 202 -19.74 14.87 -10.50
C HIS A 202 -18.41 14.10 -10.35
N ILE A 203 -18.36 13.08 -9.49
CA ILE A 203 -17.17 12.25 -9.31
C ILE A 203 -16.97 11.37 -10.55
N ILE A 204 -15.88 11.63 -11.28
CA ILE A 204 -15.46 10.90 -12.48
C ILE A 204 -14.58 9.71 -12.10
N ALA A 205 -13.65 9.91 -11.16
CA ALA A 205 -12.71 8.88 -10.72
C ALA A 205 -12.27 9.12 -9.28
N ILE A 206 -11.94 8.02 -8.59
CA ILE A 206 -11.30 8.03 -7.28
C ILE A 206 -10.04 7.17 -7.33
N LEU A 207 -9.03 7.53 -6.54
CA LEU A 207 -7.79 6.77 -6.44
C LEU A 207 -7.19 6.93 -5.05
N ALA A 208 -6.90 5.82 -4.39
CA ALA A 208 -6.20 5.78 -3.13
C ALA A 208 -4.72 6.11 -3.37
N GLY A 209 -4.22 7.05 -2.58
CA GLY A 209 -2.87 7.58 -2.67
C GLY A 209 -2.14 7.47 -1.35
N VAL A 210 -0.88 7.91 -1.36
CA VAL A 210 0.00 7.88 -0.18
C VAL A 210 -0.62 8.59 1.03
N HIS A 211 -0.25 8.13 2.22
CA HIS A 211 -0.72 8.68 3.51
C HIS A 211 -2.24 8.55 3.73
N GLN A 212 -2.87 7.48 3.22
CA GLN A 212 -4.30 7.22 3.32
C GLN A 212 -5.15 8.38 2.77
N GLN A 213 -4.66 9.01 1.70
CA GLN A 213 -5.39 10.06 1.00
C GLN A 213 -6.20 9.45 -0.14
N LEU A 214 -7.32 10.07 -0.45
CA LEU A 214 -8.10 9.73 -1.64
C LEU A 214 -8.07 10.90 -2.62
N TYR A 215 -7.52 10.67 -3.79
CA TYR A 215 -7.56 11.60 -4.91
C TYR A 215 -8.88 11.45 -5.65
N ILE A 216 -9.52 12.57 -5.94
CA ILE A 216 -10.88 12.61 -6.46
C ILE A 216 -10.89 13.55 -7.67
N LEU A 217 -11.27 13.02 -8.83
CA LEU A 217 -11.66 13.85 -9.95
C LEU A 217 -13.15 14.15 -9.85
N ASP A 218 -13.46 15.40 -9.54
CA ASP A 218 -14.82 15.91 -9.38
C ASP A 218 -15.10 16.96 -10.45
N HIS A 219 -15.73 16.55 -11.55
CA HIS A 219 -16.01 17.39 -12.72
C HIS A 219 -14.73 18.08 -13.25
N ASP A 220 -14.60 19.39 -13.07
CA ASP A 220 -13.47 20.22 -13.49
C ASP A 220 -12.44 20.43 -12.36
N LYS A 221 -12.51 19.63 -11.29
CA LYS A 221 -11.70 19.79 -10.09
C LYS A 221 -10.93 18.54 -9.73
N PHE A 222 -9.71 18.74 -9.26
CA PHE A 222 -8.95 17.74 -8.52
C PHE A 222 -9.10 18.03 -7.03
N ARG A 223 -9.61 17.06 -6.29
CA ARG A 223 -9.79 17.15 -4.85
C ARG A 223 -9.02 16.04 -4.15
N ILE A 224 -8.66 16.33 -2.91
CA ILE A 224 -7.96 15.40 -2.03
C ILE A 224 -8.77 15.26 -0.76
N MET A 225 -9.10 14.03 -0.40
CA MET A 225 -9.62 13.69 0.92
C MET A 225 -8.47 13.19 1.80
N SER A 226 -8.26 13.83 2.94
CA SER A 226 -7.26 13.40 3.93
C SER A 226 -7.66 12.11 4.65
N ALA A 227 -6.72 11.49 5.35
CA ALA A 227 -7.00 10.36 6.25
C ALA A 227 -8.04 10.68 7.35
N SER A 228 -8.14 11.96 7.75
CA SER A 228 -9.17 12.43 8.68
C SER A 228 -10.54 12.67 8.04
N GLY A 229 -10.66 12.47 6.73
CA GLY A 229 -11.89 12.64 5.95
C GLY A 229 -12.16 14.07 5.49
N TYR A 230 -11.22 15.01 5.64
CA TYR A 230 -11.42 16.38 5.13
C TYR A 230 -11.17 16.43 3.63
N VAL A 231 -12.16 16.89 2.87
CA VAL A 231 -12.09 17.07 1.41
C VAL A 231 -11.70 18.51 1.10
N ASN A 232 -10.62 18.69 0.36
CA ASN A 232 -10.14 19.99 -0.10
C ASN A 232 -9.92 20.00 -1.62
N THR A 233 -10.27 21.11 -2.27
CA THR A 233 -10.00 21.33 -3.69
C THR A 233 -8.54 21.74 -3.87
N ALA A 234 -7.78 20.89 -4.56
CA ALA A 234 -6.36 21.12 -4.83
C ALA A 234 -6.13 21.81 -6.18
N LEU A 235 -6.92 21.48 -7.21
CA LEU A 235 -6.87 22.13 -8.53
C LEU A 235 -8.27 22.32 -9.11
N THR A 236 -8.42 23.32 -9.97
CA THR A 236 -9.67 23.64 -10.70
C THR A 236 -9.36 23.90 -12.18
N GLY A 237 -10.40 23.90 -13.04
CA GLY A 237 -10.25 24.12 -14.47
C GLY A 237 -9.67 22.92 -15.22
N LEU A 238 -9.86 21.71 -14.69
CA LEU A 238 -9.54 20.49 -15.41
C LEU A 238 -10.51 20.27 -16.58
N PRO A 239 -10.06 19.60 -17.66
CA PRO A 239 -10.96 19.17 -18.72
C PRO A 239 -12.06 18.26 -18.16
N THR A 240 -13.30 18.51 -18.57
CA THR A 240 -14.49 17.73 -18.16
C THR A 240 -14.77 16.53 -19.07
N ASP A 241 -13.84 16.23 -19.98
CA ASP A 241 -13.92 15.12 -20.90
C ASP A 241 -13.68 13.77 -20.18
N GLN A 242 -13.69 12.65 -20.90
CA GLN A 242 -13.39 11.35 -20.30
C GLN A 242 -11.97 11.35 -19.73
N CYS A 243 -11.88 11.30 -18.40
CA CYS A 243 -10.62 11.34 -17.67
C CYS A 243 -10.38 10.03 -16.92
N SER A 244 -9.14 9.57 -16.91
CA SER A 244 -8.66 8.46 -16.08
C SER A 244 -7.44 8.92 -15.29
N ILE A 245 -7.33 8.49 -14.04
CA ILE A 245 -6.15 8.75 -13.21
C ILE A 245 -5.48 7.44 -12.81
N ALA A 246 -4.16 7.48 -12.74
CA ALA A 246 -3.34 6.40 -12.22
C ALA A 246 -2.17 7.00 -11.46
N ALA A 247 -1.86 6.46 -10.29
CA ALA A 247 -0.69 6.86 -9.55
C ALA A 247 0.50 6.05 -10.08
N LEU A 248 1.58 6.75 -10.37
CA LEU A 248 2.79 6.16 -10.91
C LEU A 248 3.69 5.72 -9.74
N PRO A 249 4.47 4.63 -9.92
CA PRO A 249 5.49 4.23 -8.94
C PRO A 249 6.51 5.32 -8.62
N SER A 250 6.65 6.33 -9.49
CA SER A 250 7.50 7.51 -9.29
C SER A 250 6.95 8.51 -8.25
N GLY A 251 5.77 8.27 -7.67
CA GLY A 251 5.11 9.21 -6.76
C GLY A 251 4.37 10.36 -7.48
N GLU A 252 4.23 10.26 -8.80
CA GLU A 252 3.50 11.21 -9.65
C GLU A 252 2.10 10.69 -9.97
N LEU A 253 1.18 11.58 -10.36
CA LEU A 253 -0.14 11.19 -10.85
C LEU A 253 -0.19 11.33 -12.37
N ALA A 254 -0.51 10.26 -13.08
CA ALA A 254 -0.82 10.30 -14.49
C ALA A 254 -2.33 10.55 -14.68
N MET A 255 -2.67 11.51 -15.52
CA MET A 255 -4.03 11.81 -15.93
C MET A 255 -4.14 11.66 -17.45
N GLY A 256 -4.94 10.70 -17.88
CA GLY A 256 -5.34 10.52 -19.28
C GLY A 256 -6.62 11.29 -19.53
N VAL A 257 -6.66 12.11 -20.58
CA VAL A 257 -7.83 12.88 -21.01
C VAL A 257 -8.14 12.52 -22.44
N LYS A 258 -9.38 12.11 -22.72
CA LYS A 258 -9.88 11.82 -24.06
C LYS A 258 -11.03 12.76 -24.41
N GLY A 259 -10.73 13.77 -25.21
CA GLY A 259 -11.72 14.64 -25.83
C GLY A 259 -12.20 14.08 -27.18
N SER A 260 -13.17 14.76 -27.80
CA SER A 260 -13.76 14.35 -29.08
C SER A 260 -12.76 14.36 -30.26
N SER A 261 -11.71 15.18 -30.18
CA SER A 261 -10.69 15.36 -31.24
C SER A 261 -9.26 15.26 -30.74
N TYR A 262 -9.05 14.93 -29.46
CA TYR A 262 -7.71 14.89 -28.87
C TYR A 262 -7.61 13.84 -27.77
N SER A 263 -6.40 13.32 -27.55
CA SER A 263 -6.07 12.48 -26.41
C SER A 263 -4.77 12.98 -25.80
N LEU A 264 -4.77 13.27 -24.51
CA LEU A 264 -3.64 13.84 -23.80
C LEU A 264 -3.32 12.99 -22.59
N LEU A 265 -2.03 12.71 -22.41
CA LEU A 265 -1.48 12.22 -21.15
C LEU A 265 -0.78 13.38 -20.46
N ARG A 266 -1.16 13.65 -19.21
CA ARG A 266 -0.55 14.66 -18.35
C ARG A 266 0.01 13.98 -17.12
N ILE A 267 1.27 14.27 -16.82
CA ILE A 267 1.89 13.87 -15.56
C ILE A 267 1.80 15.07 -14.61
N VAL A 268 1.03 14.91 -13.55
CA VAL A 268 0.90 15.89 -12.48
C VAL A 268 1.98 15.59 -11.46
N ARG A 269 2.90 16.54 -11.33
CA ARG A 269 4.01 16.49 -10.38
C ARG A 269 3.65 17.31 -9.15
N GLY A 270 3.76 16.71 -7.99
CA GLY A 270 3.58 17.35 -6.70
C GLY A 270 4.14 16.45 -5.60
N PRO A 271 4.54 17.02 -4.45
CA PRO A 271 4.93 16.19 -3.32
C PRO A 271 3.74 15.31 -2.91
N GLN A 272 3.98 14.02 -2.65
CA GLN A 272 3.00 13.09 -2.05
C GLN A 272 1.75 12.82 -2.90
N LEU A 273 1.91 12.62 -4.23
CA LEU A 273 0.83 12.23 -5.16
C LEU A 273 0.90 10.75 -5.61
N GLY A 274 1.70 9.93 -4.91
CA GLY A 274 1.93 8.53 -5.24
C GLY A 274 0.78 7.59 -4.86
N PRO A 275 0.84 6.31 -5.30
CA PRO A 275 -0.15 5.29 -4.94
C PRO A 275 -0.17 5.01 -3.44
N SER A 276 -1.27 4.48 -2.91
CA SER A 276 -1.37 4.12 -1.49
C SER A 276 -0.25 3.19 -1.03
N SER A 277 0.19 2.26 -1.87
CA SER A 277 1.42 1.48 -1.67
C SER A 277 2.41 1.71 -2.82
N PRO A 278 3.70 1.98 -2.55
CA PRO A 278 4.73 1.89 -3.57
C PRO A 278 4.82 0.43 -4.02
N THR A 279 4.53 0.16 -5.29
CA THR A 279 4.51 -1.19 -5.84
C THR A 279 5.88 -1.86 -5.69
N SER A 280 5.97 -2.82 -4.77
CA SER A 280 7.13 -3.71 -4.55
C SER A 280 7.24 -4.81 -5.63
N GLY A 281 6.30 -4.89 -6.59
CA GLY A 281 6.25 -5.91 -7.63
C GLY A 281 6.17 -5.30 -9.03
N GLY A 282 7.13 -5.65 -9.89
CA GLY A 282 7.04 -5.45 -11.34
C GLY A 282 8.35 -5.17 -12.09
N ILE A 283 9.42 -5.98 -11.88
CA ILE A 283 10.21 -6.64 -12.96
C ILE A 283 10.89 -7.87 -12.31
N LYS A 284 10.28 -9.06 -12.42
CA LYS A 284 10.99 -10.34 -12.26
C LYS A 284 11.15 -10.98 -13.64
N ALA A 285 12.28 -10.74 -14.29
CA ALA A 285 12.79 -11.68 -15.30
C ALA A 285 13.42 -12.87 -14.56
N SER A 286 12.98 -14.07 -14.91
CA SER A 286 13.37 -15.35 -14.31
C SER A 286 14.84 -15.72 -14.53
N HIS A 287 15.41 -16.38 -13.51
CA HIS A 287 16.70 -17.07 -13.37
C HIS A 287 17.87 -16.30 -12.73
N SER A 288 18.18 -16.74 -11.50
CA SER A 288 19.39 -16.53 -10.67
C SER A 288 19.63 -15.14 -10.03
N MET A 289 19.63 -15.11 -8.69
CA MET A 289 20.12 -14.02 -7.82
C MET A 289 21.65 -13.82 -7.95
N PRO A 290 22.25 -12.71 -7.45
CA PRO A 290 21.82 -11.31 -7.51
C PRO A 290 22.99 -10.39 -7.96
N ARG A 291 22.75 -9.39 -8.83
CA ARG A 291 23.50 -8.09 -8.90
C ARG A 291 23.18 -7.31 -10.20
N GLN A 292 22.58 -6.12 -10.02
CA GLN A 292 22.89 -4.79 -10.60
C GLN A 292 23.27 -4.69 -12.11
N ARG A 293 22.75 -3.76 -12.95
CA ARG A 293 22.55 -2.28 -12.83
C ARG A 293 22.01 -1.73 -14.22
N PRO A 294 22.02 -0.43 -14.63
CA PRO A 294 21.22 0.77 -14.25
C PRO A 294 20.77 1.68 -15.45
N SER A 295 19.52 2.18 -15.55
CA SER A 295 19.17 3.21 -16.57
C SER A 295 17.69 3.65 -16.40
N ALA A 296 17.30 4.77 -15.80
CA ALA A 296 17.53 6.12 -16.32
C ALA A 296 17.52 7.24 -15.23
N ALA A 297 17.27 6.91 -13.96
CA ALA A 297 17.52 7.81 -12.82
C ALA A 297 19.00 7.81 -12.41
N LEU A 298 19.70 6.69 -12.65
CA LEU A 298 21.16 6.66 -12.59
C LEU A 298 21.80 7.46 -13.73
N SER A 299 21.22 7.67 -14.91
CA SER A 299 21.90 8.51 -15.93
C SER A 299 21.93 10.01 -15.64
N LYS A 300 21.15 10.55 -14.70
CA LYS A 300 21.28 11.95 -14.23
C LYS A 300 21.97 12.08 -12.89
N LEU A 301 21.81 11.10 -11.98
CA LEU A 301 22.52 11.09 -10.69
C LEU A 301 23.94 10.49 -10.81
N HIS A 302 24.17 9.55 -11.72
CA HIS A 302 25.51 9.08 -12.11
C HIS A 302 26.25 10.14 -12.91
N GLN A 303 25.58 11.00 -13.70
CA GLN A 303 26.26 12.10 -14.41
C GLN A 303 26.73 13.22 -13.46
N THR A 304 26.04 13.39 -12.32
CA THR A 304 26.47 14.29 -11.23
C THR A 304 27.42 13.61 -10.23
N LEU A 305 27.37 12.28 -10.07
CA LEU A 305 28.31 11.49 -9.26
C LEU A 305 29.60 11.08 -10.02
N LEU A 306 29.65 11.16 -11.36
CA LEU A 306 30.87 10.91 -12.16
C LEU A 306 31.73 12.15 -12.41
N LEU A 307 31.35 13.31 -11.90
CA LEU A 307 32.18 14.53 -12.03
C LEU A 307 33.26 14.66 -10.95
N CYS A 308 33.47 13.65 -10.10
CA CYS A 308 34.50 13.67 -9.06
C CYS A 308 35.76 12.82 -9.37
N VAL A 309 36.05 12.54 -10.65
CA VAL A 309 37.38 12.06 -11.06
C VAL A 309 37.86 12.85 -12.27
N ALA A 310 38.13 14.14 -12.06
CA ALA A 310 39.15 14.87 -12.81
C ALA A 310 39.29 16.28 -12.23
N GLY A 311 40.45 16.56 -11.64
CA GLY A 311 40.98 17.92 -11.55
C GLY A 311 40.45 18.77 -10.41
N ALA A 312 41.34 19.00 -9.45
CA ALA A 312 41.48 20.18 -8.61
C ALA A 312 40.50 21.33 -8.89
N ASP A 313 39.57 21.56 -7.95
CA ASP A 313 39.41 22.86 -7.31
C ASP A 313 38.58 22.70 -6.02
N VAL A 314 39.11 23.27 -4.94
CA VAL A 314 38.59 23.23 -3.57
C VAL A 314 37.19 23.85 -3.55
N ASN A 315 36.14 23.04 -3.40
CA ASN A 315 34.77 23.52 -3.33
C ASN A 315 34.24 23.44 -1.89
N PRO A 316 33.95 24.56 -1.19
CA PRO A 316 33.54 24.56 0.22
C PRO A 316 32.14 23.95 0.49
N ALA A 317 31.43 23.51 -0.54
CA ALA A 317 30.07 22.98 -0.43
C ALA A 317 30.01 21.48 -0.07
N THR A 318 31.09 20.74 -0.30
CA THR A 318 31.13 19.28 -0.09
C THR A 318 32.08 18.88 1.04
N VAL A 319 31.90 17.67 1.56
CA VAL A 319 32.75 17.06 2.59
C VAL A 319 32.88 15.56 2.30
N ASN A 320 34.05 15.02 2.56
CA ASN A 320 34.32 13.59 2.46
C ASN A 320 34.07 12.93 3.81
N ILE A 321 33.28 11.87 3.83
CA ILE A 321 32.97 11.10 5.03
C ILE A 321 33.62 9.74 4.92
N HIS A 322 34.56 9.46 5.82
CA HIS A 322 35.31 8.21 5.88
C HIS A 322 34.68 7.27 6.90
N THR A 323 34.19 6.11 6.47
CA THR A 323 33.60 5.08 7.33
C THR A 323 34.64 4.09 7.87
N ARG A 324 34.20 3.16 8.73
CA ARG A 324 35.06 2.18 9.43
C ARG A 324 36.02 1.40 8.53
N ASP A 325 35.56 1.05 7.34
CA ASP A 325 36.28 0.23 6.35
C ASP A 325 37.17 1.06 5.40
N GLY A 326 37.21 2.39 5.59
CA GLY A 326 37.89 3.31 4.70
C GLY A 326 37.09 3.70 3.46
N THR A 327 35.81 3.30 3.35
CA THR A 327 34.92 3.80 2.30
C THR A 327 34.70 5.30 2.47
N VAL A 328 34.78 6.04 1.37
CA VAL A 328 34.65 7.50 1.36
C VAL A 328 33.37 7.90 0.64
N PHE A 329 32.51 8.64 1.34
CA PHE A 329 31.31 9.24 0.79
C PHE A 329 31.51 10.74 0.59
N VAL A 330 31.39 11.22 -0.64
CA VAL A 330 31.37 12.66 -0.92
C VAL A 330 29.93 13.15 -0.77
N ALA A 331 29.71 14.09 0.14
CA ALA A 331 28.36 14.61 0.44
C ALA A 331 28.33 16.13 0.53
N HIS A 332 27.17 16.73 0.28
CA HIS A 332 26.95 18.16 0.42
C HIS A 332 26.72 18.51 1.89
N ARG A 333 27.45 19.52 2.39
CA ARG A 333 27.36 19.97 3.79
C ARG A 333 25.92 20.34 4.17
N SER A 334 25.18 20.99 3.26
CA SER A 334 23.79 21.40 3.48
C SER A 334 22.81 20.23 3.68
N ALA A 335 22.96 19.14 2.93
CA ALA A 335 22.11 17.95 3.05
C ALA A 335 22.33 17.25 4.39
N LEU A 336 23.59 17.14 4.82
CA LEU A 336 23.97 16.55 6.10
C LEU A 336 23.45 17.39 7.28
N VAL A 337 23.72 18.70 7.26
CA VAL A 337 23.35 19.63 8.34
C VAL A 337 21.83 19.72 8.51
N SER A 338 21.07 19.69 7.42
CA SER A 338 19.60 19.79 7.48
C SER A 338 18.92 18.56 8.11
N HIS A 339 19.56 17.40 8.09
CA HIS A 339 18.96 16.13 8.52
C HIS A 339 19.76 15.44 9.65
N SER A 340 20.71 16.13 10.26
CA SER A 340 21.52 15.62 11.35
C SER A 340 22.09 16.75 12.20
N GLN A 341 21.69 16.79 13.47
CA GLN A 341 22.25 17.76 14.42
C GLN A 341 23.72 17.48 14.73
N TYR A 342 24.18 16.23 14.56
CA TYR A 342 25.59 15.89 14.68
C TYR A 342 26.41 16.63 13.62
N PHE A 343 25.99 16.56 12.35
CA PHE A 343 26.67 17.27 11.27
C PHE A 343 26.48 18.77 11.33
N GLU A 344 25.34 19.28 11.82
CA GLU A 344 25.15 20.69 12.13
C GLU A 344 26.22 21.21 13.10
N LYS A 345 26.40 20.54 14.24
CA LYS A 345 27.41 20.92 15.23
C LYS A 345 28.85 20.77 14.71
N LEU A 346 29.09 19.77 13.88
CA LEU A 346 30.41 19.46 13.36
C LEU A 346 30.85 20.41 12.25
N LEU A 347 29.94 20.74 11.31
CA LEU A 347 30.27 21.42 10.05
C LEU A 347 29.92 22.92 10.06
N VAL A 348 29.08 23.40 10.97
CA VAL A 348 28.72 24.83 11.06
C VAL A 348 29.67 25.58 12.00
N PRO A 349 30.29 26.69 11.57
CA PRO A 349 31.15 27.51 12.42
C PRO A 349 30.41 27.98 13.68
N GLY A 350 30.99 27.71 14.85
CA GLY A 350 30.36 28.00 16.15
C GLY A 350 29.51 26.86 16.73
N GLY A 351 29.36 25.73 16.02
CA GLY A 351 28.59 24.55 16.43
C GLY A 351 29.21 23.68 17.56
N GLY A 352 30.37 24.06 18.09
CA GLY A 352 30.98 23.42 19.26
C GLY A 352 32.15 22.47 18.98
N PHE A 353 32.49 22.22 17.71
CA PHE A 353 33.66 21.42 17.30
C PHE A 353 34.70 22.25 16.55
N THR A 354 35.98 21.90 16.69
CA THR A 354 37.11 22.57 16.01
C THR A 354 37.19 22.28 14.50
N ASP A 355 36.36 21.36 14.00
CA ASP A 355 36.42 20.78 12.65
C ASP A 355 35.44 21.42 11.64
N SER A 356 34.86 22.58 11.95
CA SER A 356 33.87 23.25 11.09
C SER A 356 34.34 23.56 9.66
N GLY A 357 35.66 23.60 9.43
CA GLY A 357 36.29 23.76 8.12
C GLY A 357 36.90 22.49 7.51
N ALA A 358 36.73 21.32 8.13
CA ALA A 358 37.35 20.09 7.67
C ALA A 358 36.78 19.64 6.32
N GLU A 359 37.68 19.25 5.41
CA GLU A 359 37.36 18.62 4.13
C GLU A 359 37.04 17.13 4.31
N ASP A 360 37.57 16.52 5.37
CA ASP A 360 37.41 15.11 5.71
C ASP A 360 36.83 14.94 7.12
N VAL A 361 35.73 14.21 7.22
CA VAL A 361 35.10 13.79 8.48
C VAL A 361 35.23 12.28 8.62
N LYS A 362 35.57 11.81 9.83
CA LYS A 362 35.71 10.37 10.11
C LYS A 362 34.55 9.86 10.97
N LEU A 363 33.91 8.80 10.49
CA LEU A 363 32.89 8.02 11.20
C LEU A 363 33.40 6.58 11.38
N PRO A 364 34.34 6.35 12.32
CA PRO A 364 35.03 5.06 12.45
C PRO A 364 34.14 3.89 12.89
N ASP A 365 32.96 4.17 13.41
CA ASP A 365 32.01 3.15 13.87
C ASP A 365 30.76 3.06 12.97
N ALA A 366 30.71 3.84 11.89
CA ALA A 366 29.61 3.77 10.95
C ALA A 366 29.80 2.59 10.01
N ASP A 367 28.81 1.71 9.98
CA ASP A 367 28.68 0.71 8.93
C ASP A 367 28.41 1.42 7.59
N PRO A 368 29.22 1.17 6.55
CA PRO A 368 29.11 1.89 5.28
C PRO A 368 27.79 1.61 4.56
N ALA A 369 27.22 0.41 4.68
CA ALA A 369 25.96 0.06 4.03
C ALA A 369 24.78 0.76 4.72
N ALA A 370 24.74 0.74 6.06
CA ALA A 370 23.75 1.50 6.81
C ALA A 370 23.89 3.01 6.57
N PHE A 371 25.12 3.54 6.56
CA PHE A 371 25.37 4.96 6.31
C PHE A 371 24.93 5.37 4.90
N GLN A 372 25.17 4.53 3.89
CA GLN A 372 24.74 4.82 2.52
C GLN A 372 23.22 5.03 2.43
N TRP A 373 22.42 4.20 3.09
CA TRP A 373 20.96 4.32 3.09
C TRP A 373 20.47 5.52 3.89
N LEU A 374 21.06 5.79 5.05
CA LEU A 374 20.76 7.00 5.82
C LEU A 374 21.15 8.27 5.05
N LEU A 375 22.28 8.25 4.34
CA LEU A 375 22.70 9.34 3.47
C LEU A 375 21.69 9.52 2.33
N ALA A 376 21.21 8.45 1.70
CA ALA A 376 20.16 8.54 0.69
C ALA A 376 18.88 9.20 1.24
N TYR A 377 18.47 8.85 2.47
CA TYR A 377 17.38 9.52 3.17
C TYR A 377 17.64 11.02 3.36
N MET A 378 18.85 11.44 3.74
CA MET A 378 19.18 12.88 3.90
C MET A 378 19.05 13.68 2.60
N TYR A 379 19.13 13.04 1.43
CA TYR A 379 18.92 13.69 0.13
C TYR A 379 17.49 13.62 -0.38
N THR A 380 16.79 12.53 -0.07
CA THR A 380 15.50 12.20 -0.70
C THR A 380 14.31 12.46 0.22
N GLY A 381 14.52 12.44 1.54
CA GLY A 381 13.47 12.40 2.55
C GLY A 381 12.76 11.04 2.67
N GLU A 382 13.12 10.07 1.83
CA GLU A 382 12.51 8.74 1.74
C GLU A 382 13.40 7.72 2.46
N LEU A 383 12.83 6.98 3.42
CA LEU A 383 13.57 6.03 4.23
C LEU A 383 13.38 4.61 3.67
N TYR A 384 14.46 4.08 3.09
CA TYR A 384 14.56 2.67 2.69
C TYR A 384 15.69 2.00 3.47
N MET A 385 15.44 0.82 4.02
CA MET A 385 16.44 0.07 4.78
C MET A 385 16.22 -1.44 4.62
N PRO A 386 17.25 -2.23 4.24
CA PRO A 386 17.18 -3.68 4.32
C PRO A 386 17.00 -4.14 5.77
N ASP A 387 16.16 -5.16 6.01
CA ASP A 387 15.85 -5.66 7.36
C ASP A 387 17.11 -6.04 8.16
N GLU A 388 18.10 -6.62 7.48
CA GLU A 388 19.40 -7.01 8.05
C GLU A 388 20.21 -5.83 8.63
N LEU A 389 19.97 -4.62 8.11
CA LEU A 389 20.68 -3.41 8.52
C LEU A 389 19.90 -2.58 9.54
N LEU A 390 18.66 -2.94 9.88
CA LEU A 390 17.79 -2.13 10.75
C LEU A 390 18.42 -1.82 12.10
N ARG A 391 18.97 -2.81 12.81
CA ARG A 391 19.63 -2.59 14.11
C ARG A 391 20.80 -1.60 13.98
N THR A 392 21.65 -1.81 12.98
CA THR A 392 22.81 -0.96 12.71
C THR A 392 22.40 0.46 12.32
N ALA A 393 21.36 0.59 11.50
CA ALA A 393 20.82 1.86 11.06
C ALA A 393 20.16 2.65 12.19
N VAL A 394 19.43 1.99 13.10
CA VAL A 394 18.86 2.64 14.30
C VAL A 394 19.97 3.26 15.15
N LEU A 395 21.03 2.50 15.45
CA LEU A 395 22.16 2.99 16.25
C LEU A 395 22.88 4.14 15.55
N LEU A 396 23.08 4.03 14.24
CA LEU A 396 23.77 5.04 13.47
C LEU A 396 22.93 6.32 13.36
N ALA A 397 21.61 6.22 13.12
CA ALA A 397 20.72 7.36 13.05
C ALA A 397 20.61 8.11 14.39
N ASP A 398 20.56 7.37 15.50
CA ASP A 398 20.59 7.96 16.86
C ASP A 398 21.92 8.68 17.11
N ARG A 399 23.06 8.04 16.80
CA ARG A 399 24.39 8.65 16.95
C ARG A 399 24.58 9.89 16.07
N LEU A 400 24.03 9.87 14.86
CA LEU A 400 24.03 11.01 13.95
C LEU A 400 23.00 12.08 14.35
N LEU A 401 22.26 11.89 15.45
CA LEU A 401 21.23 12.82 15.93
C LEU A 401 20.26 13.22 14.80
N MET A 402 19.80 12.22 14.05
CA MET A 402 18.83 12.40 12.98
C MET A 402 17.44 12.75 13.55
N PRO A 403 16.52 13.30 12.73
CA PRO A 403 15.17 13.62 13.17
C PRO A 403 14.49 12.43 13.88
N GLN A 404 13.76 12.73 14.96
CA GLN A 404 13.05 11.72 15.75
C GLN A 404 12.05 10.92 14.91
N ASP A 405 11.49 11.51 13.85
CA ASP A 405 10.62 10.80 12.91
C ASP A 405 11.36 9.68 12.17
N CYS A 406 12.60 9.92 11.73
CA CYS A 406 13.44 8.91 11.06
C CYS A 406 13.79 7.77 12.02
N VAL A 407 14.27 8.10 13.22
CA VAL A 407 14.64 7.09 14.24
C VAL A 407 13.40 6.30 14.67
N GLY A 408 12.27 6.99 14.87
CA GLY A 408 10.99 6.38 15.22
C GLY A 408 10.44 5.47 14.11
N GLN A 409 10.59 5.82 12.83
CA GLN A 409 10.22 4.96 11.71
C GLN A 409 11.09 3.70 11.66
N LEU A 410 12.42 3.82 11.82
CA LEU A 410 13.32 2.67 11.87
C LEU A 410 12.98 1.73 13.05
N GLN A 411 12.69 2.28 14.22
CA GLN A 411 12.28 1.48 15.39
C GLN A 411 10.92 0.79 15.18
N LYS A 412 9.96 1.46 14.54
CA LYS A 412 8.66 0.85 14.18
C LYS A 412 8.81 -0.25 13.15
N TRP A 413 9.67 -0.05 12.15
CA TRP A 413 9.99 -1.07 11.15
C TRP A 413 10.64 -2.28 11.84
N LEU A 414 11.64 -2.04 12.69
CA LEU A 414 12.26 -3.11 13.49
C LEU A 414 11.20 -3.90 14.28
N LEU A 415 10.23 -3.23 14.92
CA LEU A 415 9.13 -3.88 15.63
C LEU A 415 8.22 -4.70 14.72
N ALA A 416 7.97 -4.24 13.49
CA ALA A 416 7.09 -4.90 12.52
C ALA A 416 7.68 -6.21 11.98
N VAL A 417 9.00 -6.32 11.92
CA VAL A 417 9.71 -7.53 11.45
C VAL A 417 10.07 -8.50 12.59
N VAL A 418 9.74 -8.19 13.85
CA VAL A 418 10.00 -9.06 15.00
C VAL A 418 9.23 -10.37 14.86
N THR A 419 9.94 -11.48 15.06
CA THR A 419 9.38 -12.83 15.09
C THR A 419 9.41 -13.42 16.50
N PRO A 420 8.65 -14.49 16.79
CA PRO A 420 8.73 -15.18 18.07
C PRO A 420 10.14 -15.66 18.41
N GLN A 421 10.94 -15.97 17.38
CA GLN A 421 12.33 -16.40 17.52
C GLN A 421 13.29 -15.23 17.75
N SER A 422 13.02 -14.04 17.18
CA SER A 422 13.93 -12.90 17.28
C SER A 422 13.69 -12.04 18.52
N VAL A 423 12.47 -12.01 19.07
CA VAL A 423 12.02 -11.06 20.09
C VAL A 423 12.93 -10.98 21.32
N LEU A 424 13.47 -12.10 21.82
CA LEU A 424 14.35 -12.11 22.99
C LEU A 424 15.70 -11.45 22.66
N SER A 425 16.26 -11.76 21.49
CA SER A 425 17.47 -11.12 20.99
C SER A 425 17.27 -9.62 20.71
N ASP A 426 16.10 -9.24 20.18
CA ASP A 426 15.73 -7.84 19.93
C ASP A 426 15.57 -7.05 21.24
N LEU A 427 14.97 -7.68 22.25
CA LEU A 427 14.79 -7.09 23.57
C LEU A 427 16.12 -6.93 24.31
N LEU A 428 16.98 -7.96 24.28
CA LEU A 428 18.32 -7.88 24.84
C LEU A 428 19.13 -6.75 24.18
N TRP A 429 19.11 -6.70 22.86
CA TRP A 429 19.79 -5.68 22.08
C TRP A 429 19.26 -4.27 22.41
N ALA A 430 17.94 -4.09 22.45
CA ALA A 430 17.30 -2.81 22.75
C ALA A 430 17.66 -2.30 24.17
N GLU A 431 17.69 -3.20 25.16
CA GLU A 431 18.08 -2.87 26.53
C GLU A 431 19.56 -2.48 26.63
N GLN A 432 20.46 -3.25 26.00
CA GLN A 432 21.90 -2.98 25.99
C GLN A 432 22.26 -1.62 25.37
N HIS A 433 21.45 -1.17 24.40
CA HIS A 433 21.67 0.11 23.71
C HIS A 433 20.75 1.23 24.23
N GLY A 434 20.03 1.01 25.33
CA GLY A 434 19.25 2.06 25.98
C GLY A 434 18.04 2.55 25.18
N MET A 435 17.42 1.70 24.36
CA MET A 435 16.28 2.05 23.49
C MET A 435 14.97 2.18 24.29
N THR A 436 14.86 3.24 25.09
CA THR A 436 13.76 3.47 26.05
C THR A 436 12.36 3.48 25.44
N SER A 437 12.20 3.83 24.17
CA SER A 437 10.94 3.79 23.42
C SER A 437 10.58 2.39 22.91
N LEU A 438 11.57 1.57 22.55
CA LEU A 438 11.39 0.27 21.90
C LEU A 438 11.21 -0.85 22.93
N VAL A 439 11.94 -0.81 24.04
CA VAL A 439 11.88 -1.84 25.10
C VAL A 439 10.46 -2.08 25.60
N PRO A 440 9.64 -1.06 25.95
CA PRO A 440 8.25 -1.29 26.37
C PRO A 440 7.38 -1.93 25.28
N GLN A 441 7.63 -1.61 24.01
CA GLN A 441 6.87 -2.15 22.88
C GLN A 441 7.20 -3.63 22.64
N LEU A 442 8.48 -4.00 22.71
CA LEU A 442 8.93 -5.40 22.63
C LEU A 442 8.41 -6.23 23.82
N LYS A 443 8.41 -5.67 25.05
CA LYS A 443 7.77 -6.32 26.22
C LYS A 443 6.29 -6.61 25.97
N LEU A 444 5.54 -5.63 25.48
CA LEU A 444 4.11 -5.78 25.18
C LEU A 444 3.86 -6.80 24.06
N TRP A 445 4.69 -6.78 23.02
CA TRP A 445 4.64 -7.75 21.94
C TRP A 445 4.81 -9.18 22.49
N LEU A 446 5.81 -9.40 23.35
CA LEU A 446 6.08 -10.70 23.97
C LEU A 446 4.90 -11.19 24.84
N VAL A 447 4.29 -10.30 25.63
CA VAL A 447 3.12 -10.64 26.47
C VAL A 447 1.89 -10.99 25.62
N ARG A 448 1.65 -10.25 24.53
CA ARG A 448 0.55 -10.54 23.61
C ARG A 448 0.73 -11.91 22.95
N GLN A 449 1.95 -12.21 22.51
CA GLN A 449 2.25 -13.50 21.89
C GLN A 449 2.08 -14.65 22.89
N ARG A 450 2.54 -14.50 24.15
CA ARG A 450 2.30 -15.50 25.21
C ARG A 450 0.82 -15.82 25.41
N LYS A 451 -0.06 -14.80 25.37
CA LYS A 451 -1.52 -15.00 25.49
C LYS A 451 -2.12 -15.72 24.27
N SER A 452 -1.51 -15.57 23.10
CA SER A 452 -1.93 -16.26 21.87
C SER A 452 -1.48 -17.72 21.81
N VAL A 453 -0.37 -18.08 22.47
CA VAL A 453 0.27 -19.41 22.41
C VAL A 453 -0.29 -20.41 23.46
N VAL A 454 -1.11 -19.96 24.41
CA VAL A 454 -1.82 -20.87 25.35
C VAL A 454 -2.86 -21.78 24.66
N LEU A 455 -3.02 -21.70 23.33
CA LEU A 455 -3.89 -22.57 22.52
C LEU A 455 -3.17 -23.59 21.62
N GLY A 456 -1.85 -23.76 21.76
CA GLY A 456 -1.13 -24.84 21.08
C GLY A 456 0.29 -24.43 20.71
N GLU A 457 1.21 -25.37 20.91
CA GLU A 457 2.66 -25.32 20.66
C GLU A 457 3.51 -24.85 21.86
N GLU A 458 3.89 -25.83 22.69
CA GLU A 458 5.05 -25.76 23.57
C GLU A 458 6.33 -25.76 22.71
N ASP A 459 7.34 -24.93 23.06
CA ASP A 459 8.66 -24.77 22.41
C ASP A 459 8.83 -23.77 21.25
N LEU A 460 8.68 -22.46 21.54
CA LEU A 460 8.96 -21.38 20.57
C LEU A 460 9.95 -20.29 21.04
N LEU A 461 10.52 -20.37 22.25
CA LEU A 461 11.49 -19.39 22.76
C LEU A 461 12.89 -20.02 22.84
N GLY A 462 13.88 -19.45 22.14
CA GLY A 462 15.26 -19.96 22.15
C GLY A 462 15.86 -19.97 23.55
N GLU A 463 16.25 -21.14 24.06
CA GLU A 463 16.81 -21.31 25.41
C GLU A 463 18.11 -20.50 25.60
N GLU A 464 18.94 -20.39 24.56
CA GLU A 464 20.21 -19.64 24.61
C GLU A 464 19.99 -18.14 24.81
N ASP A 465 19.04 -17.53 24.08
CA ASP A 465 18.73 -16.10 24.20
C ASP A 465 18.11 -15.78 25.57
N LEU A 466 17.30 -16.70 26.12
CA LEU A 466 16.77 -16.56 27.47
C LEU A 466 17.87 -16.63 28.53
N GLN A 467 18.84 -17.54 28.39
CA GLN A 467 20.01 -17.60 29.27
C GLN A 467 20.85 -16.32 29.19
N GLN A 468 21.10 -15.80 27.99
CA GLN A 468 21.82 -14.53 27.82
C GLN A 468 21.06 -13.35 28.45
N LEU A 469 19.73 -13.31 28.31
CA LEU A 469 18.90 -12.28 28.94
C LEU A 469 18.99 -12.33 30.48
N ILE A 470 18.99 -13.53 31.07
CA ILE A 470 19.14 -13.74 32.53
C ILE A 470 20.50 -13.23 33.03
N VAL A 471 21.58 -13.52 32.28
CA VAL A 471 22.94 -13.14 32.64
C VAL A 471 23.17 -11.64 32.47
N CYS A 472 22.76 -11.07 31.32
CA CYS A 472 23.08 -9.69 30.96
C CYS A 472 22.09 -8.68 31.55
N CYS A 473 20.82 -9.05 31.74
CA CYS A 473 19.76 -8.12 32.14
C CYS A 473 18.81 -8.72 33.21
N PRO A 474 19.30 -9.03 34.43
CA PRO A 474 18.49 -9.71 35.45
C PRO A 474 17.26 -8.91 35.92
N CYS A 475 17.33 -7.57 35.94
CA CYS A 475 16.18 -6.71 36.27
C CYS A 475 15.07 -6.80 35.21
N LEU A 476 15.46 -6.86 33.93
CA LEU A 476 14.52 -6.99 32.82
C LEU A 476 13.78 -8.33 32.87
N VAL A 477 14.48 -9.41 33.23
CA VAL A 477 13.85 -10.73 33.44
C VAL A 477 12.88 -10.70 34.61
N ALA A 478 13.25 -10.09 35.75
CA ALA A 478 12.35 -9.94 36.89
C ALA A 478 11.08 -9.15 36.52
N ASP A 479 11.20 -8.12 35.67
CA ASP A 479 10.05 -7.38 35.14
C ASP A 479 9.16 -8.25 34.24
N LEU A 480 9.76 -9.01 33.32
CA LEU A 480 9.01 -9.91 32.43
C LEU A 480 8.25 -11.01 33.19
N ILE A 481 8.79 -11.49 34.32
CA ILE A 481 8.12 -12.47 35.20
C ILE A 481 6.95 -11.82 35.96
N ARG A 482 7.06 -10.53 36.29
CA ARG A 482 6.01 -9.80 37.04
C ARG A 482 4.86 -9.30 36.16
N MET A 483 4.98 -9.37 34.83
CA MET A 483 3.93 -8.93 33.90
C MET A 483 2.80 -9.97 33.78
N PRO A 484 1.52 -9.57 33.93
CA PRO A 484 0.36 -10.47 33.99
C PRO A 484 -0.21 -10.93 32.63
#